data_AF-A0A8J7MEW6-F1
#
_entry.id   AF-A0A8J7MEW6-F1
#
_cell.length_a   1.000
_cell.length_b   1.000
_cell.length_c   1.000
_cell.angle_alpha   90.00
_cell.angle_beta   90.00
_cell.angle_gamma   90.00
#
_symmetry.space_group_name_H-M   'P 1'
#
loop_
_entity.id
_entity.type
_entity.pdbx_description
1 polymer ?
#
loop_
_entity_poly.entity_id
_entity_poly.type
_entity_poly.pdbx_seq_one_letter_code
_entity_poly.pdbx_strand_id
1 'polypeptide(L)'
;MSAPKKQDPELTKEREEAWIGDGVLAIYVREYILREFNKLDGEMFVRFTSNDFLRVKGNPTSVEAEIGRIYKADGLQAGFDWIETNLLPIFIMQEKNYQKKQSMKRGRKG
;
A
#
# COMPACT_ATOMS: atom_id res chain seq x y z
N MET A 1 -13.45 -36.19 -2.15
CA MET A 1 -12.61 -35.26 -1.37
C MET A 1 -11.25 -35.19 -2.04
N SER A 2 -11.01 -34.20 -2.90
CA SER A 2 -9.70 -34.04 -3.54
C SER A 2 -8.67 -33.64 -2.48
N ALA A 3 -7.57 -34.38 -2.38
CA ALA A 3 -6.49 -34.08 -1.45
C ALA A 3 -5.98 -32.64 -1.65
N PRO A 4 -5.68 -31.89 -0.57
CA PRO A 4 -5.13 -30.55 -0.71
C PRO A 4 -3.78 -30.65 -1.47
N LYS A 5 -3.66 -29.93 -2.59
CA LYS A 5 -2.38 -29.77 -3.29
C LYS A 5 -1.35 -29.28 -2.26
N LYS A 6 -0.21 -29.98 -2.12
CA LYS A 6 0.91 -29.52 -1.29
C LYS A 6 1.22 -28.07 -1.66
N GLN A 7 0.98 -27.15 -0.73
CA GLN A 7 1.35 -25.75 -0.90
C GLN A 7 2.88 -25.66 -0.85
N ASP A 8 3.45 -24.95 -1.81
CA ASP A 8 4.88 -24.65 -1.83
C ASP A 8 5.21 -23.81 -0.58
N PRO A 9 6.09 -24.30 0.33
CA PRO A 9 6.37 -23.63 1.59
C PRO A 9 6.91 -22.20 1.41
N GLU A 10 7.62 -21.91 0.32
CA GLU A 10 8.13 -20.55 0.06
C GLU A 10 7.01 -19.59 -0.32
N LEU A 11 6.05 -20.05 -1.14
CA LEU A 11 4.87 -19.27 -1.49
C LEU A 11 3.97 -19.01 -0.26
N THR A 12 3.91 -19.96 0.68
CA THR A 12 3.19 -19.75 1.94
C THR A 12 3.87 -18.67 2.77
N LYS A 13 5.20 -18.71 2.88
CA LYS A 13 5.96 -17.71 3.65
C LYS A 13 5.82 -16.30 3.07
N GLU A 14 5.97 -16.13 1.75
CA GLU A 14 5.82 -14.80 1.13
C GLU A 14 4.43 -14.21 1.39
N ARG A 15 3.38 -15.03 1.36
CA ARG A 15 2.01 -14.59 1.64
C ARG A 15 1.79 -14.21 3.10
N GLU A 16 2.40 -14.95 4.03
CA GLU A 16 2.36 -14.59 5.45
C GLU A 16 3.08 -13.26 5.71
N GLU A 17 4.24 -13.05 5.10
CA GLU A 17 4.96 -11.79 5.16
C GLU A 17 4.14 -10.64 4.55
N ALA A 18 3.51 -10.88 3.39
CA ALA A 18 2.63 -9.92 2.73
C ALA A 18 1.42 -9.56 3.59
N TRP A 19 0.79 -10.55 4.22
CA TRP A 19 -0.35 -10.32 5.12
C TRP A 19 0.00 -9.39 6.28
N ILE A 20 1.18 -9.55 6.86
CA ILE A 20 1.68 -8.65 7.91
C ILE A 20 2.00 -7.28 7.33
N GLY A 21 2.65 -7.23 6.16
CA GLY A 21 3.03 -5.99 5.50
C GLY A 21 1.84 -5.12 5.07
N ASP A 22 0.76 -5.72 4.58
CA ASP A 22 -0.50 -5.02 4.30
C ASP A 22 -1.03 -4.34 5.57
N GLY A 23 -0.99 -5.03 6.72
CA GLY A 23 -1.36 -4.42 8.00
C GLY A 23 -0.52 -3.20 8.36
N VAL A 24 0.80 -3.27 8.18
CA VAL A 24 1.73 -2.16 8.43
C VAL A 24 1.47 -0.99 7.47
N LEU A 25 1.31 -1.28 6.18
CA LEU A 25 0.96 -0.30 5.16
C LEU A 25 -0.35 0.40 5.49
N ALA A 26 -1.35 -0.37 5.91
CA ALA A 26 -2.67 0.14 6.23
C ALA A 26 -2.66 1.05 7.47
N ILE A 27 -1.81 0.78 8.48
CA ILE A 27 -1.65 1.68 9.63
C ILE A 27 -0.97 2.96 9.18
N TYR A 28 0.16 2.85 8.48
CA TYR A 28 0.91 4.00 7.96
C TYR A 28 0.01 4.95 7.17
N VAL A 29 -0.75 4.42 6.19
CA VAL A 29 -1.59 5.24 5.32
C VAL A 29 -2.69 5.96 6.10
N ARG A 30 -3.28 5.32 7.13
CA ARG A 30 -4.29 5.96 7.98
C ARG A 30 -3.68 7.11 8.78
N GLU A 31 -2.51 6.90 9.38
CA GLU A 31 -1.80 7.95 10.12
C GLU A 31 -1.38 9.10 9.20
N TYR A 32 -0.86 8.80 8.02
CA TYR A 32 -0.53 9.80 7.00
C TYR A 32 -1.75 10.63 6.61
N ILE A 33 -2.90 10.00 6.36
CA ILE A 33 -4.13 10.70 5.98
C ILE A 33 -4.61 11.64 7.09
N LEU A 34 -4.59 11.16 8.34
CA LEU A 34 -4.98 11.97 9.49
C LEU A 34 -4.02 13.13 9.72
N ARG A 35 -2.71 12.88 9.63
CA ARG A 35 -1.64 13.88 9.84
C ARG A 35 -1.65 14.97 8.79
N GLU A 36 -1.75 14.61 7.51
CA GLU A 36 -1.58 15.57 6.40
C GLU A 36 -2.88 16.27 5.99
N PHE A 37 -4.03 15.62 6.15
CA PHE A 37 -5.31 16.15 5.66
C PHE A 37 -6.34 16.41 6.75
N ASN A 38 -6.08 16.01 8.00
CA ASN A 38 -6.97 16.18 9.15
C ASN A 38 -8.41 15.71 8.87
N LYS A 39 -8.56 14.58 8.17
CA LYS A 39 -9.85 13.98 7.82
C LYS A 39 -9.76 12.47 7.69
N LEU A 40 -10.92 11.81 7.69
CA LEU A 40 -11.06 10.40 7.32
C LEU A 40 -11.32 10.29 5.81
N ASP A 41 -10.29 10.01 5.03
CA ASP A 41 -10.39 9.85 3.56
C ASP A 41 -10.23 8.39 3.15
N GLY A 42 -11.34 7.64 3.19
CA GLY A 42 -11.36 6.23 2.80
C GLY A 42 -11.04 5.99 1.32
N GLU A 43 -11.37 6.95 0.44
CA GLU A 43 -11.06 6.81 -0.98
C GLU A 43 -9.55 6.94 -1.23
N MET A 44 -8.88 7.89 -0.55
CA MET A 44 -7.43 8.04 -0.62
C MET A 44 -6.72 6.82 -0.04
N PHE A 45 -7.22 6.29 1.07
CA PHE A 45 -6.72 5.04 1.65
C PHE A 45 -6.74 3.92 0.61
N VAL A 46 -7.90 3.67 -0.02
CA VAL A 46 -8.04 2.64 -1.06
C VAL A 46 -7.08 2.88 -2.23
N ARG A 47 -6.92 4.12 -2.68
CA ARG A 47 -5.97 4.41 -3.78
C ARG A 47 -4.53 4.07 -3.39
N PHE A 48 -4.11 4.45 -2.18
CA PHE A 48 -2.73 4.25 -1.72
C PHE A 48 -2.43 2.77 -1.42
N THR A 49 -3.40 2.00 -0.91
CA THR A 49 -3.19 0.58 -0.60
C THR A 49 -3.61 -0.36 -1.75
N SER A 50 -4.01 0.18 -2.90
CA SER A 50 -4.47 -0.67 -4.01
C SER A 50 -3.34 -1.45 -4.68
N ASN A 51 -3.64 -2.67 -5.11
CA ASN A 51 -2.75 -3.46 -5.96
C ASN A 51 -2.32 -2.70 -7.23
N ASP A 52 -3.21 -1.90 -7.81
CA ASP A 52 -2.90 -1.10 -9.00
C ASP A 52 -1.82 -0.05 -8.72
N PHE A 53 -1.86 0.57 -7.55
CA PHE A 53 -0.79 1.47 -7.11
C PHE A 53 0.51 0.70 -6.84
N LEU A 54 0.45 -0.39 -6.05
CA LEU A 54 1.64 -1.17 -5.69
C LEU A 54 2.34 -1.77 -6.91
N ARG A 55 1.59 -2.09 -7.98
CA ARG A 55 2.13 -2.52 -9.29
C ARG A 55 3.11 -1.54 -9.91
N VAL A 56 3.04 -0.26 -9.58
CA VAL A 56 3.99 0.74 -10.07
C VAL A 56 5.39 0.54 -9.47
N LYS A 57 5.47 -0.01 -8.25
CA LYS A 57 6.74 -0.33 -7.59
C LYS A 57 7.21 -1.76 -7.90
N GLY A 58 6.30 -2.72 -7.98
CA GLY A 58 6.63 -4.13 -8.23
C GLY A 58 5.43 -5.06 -8.12
N ASN A 59 5.65 -6.36 -7.94
CA ASN A 59 4.54 -7.28 -7.63
C ASN A 59 3.92 -6.86 -6.28
N PRO A 60 2.59 -6.62 -6.18
CA PRO A 60 1.95 -6.17 -4.94
C PRO A 60 2.26 -7.04 -3.72
N THR A 61 2.12 -8.36 -3.86
CA THR A 61 2.39 -9.31 -2.77
C THR A 61 3.84 -9.25 -2.34
N SER A 62 4.78 -9.14 -3.28
CA SER A 62 6.21 -9.05 -2.93
C SER A 62 6.56 -7.71 -2.27
N VAL A 63 5.90 -6.61 -2.66
CA VAL A 63 6.05 -5.28 -2.02
C VAL A 63 5.53 -5.32 -0.59
N GLU A 64 4.34 -5.85 -0.38
CA GLU A 64 3.78 -6.05 0.97
C GLU A 64 4.70 -6.97 1.80
N ALA A 65 5.17 -8.07 1.22
CA ALA A 65 6.08 -8.99 1.92
C ALA A 65 7.39 -8.31 2.33
N GLU A 66 7.93 -7.41 1.51
CA GLU A 66 9.12 -6.62 1.87
C GLU A 66 8.86 -5.74 3.10
N ILE A 67 7.72 -5.03 3.13
CA ILE A 67 7.30 -4.25 4.31
C ILE A 67 7.18 -5.16 5.54
N GLY A 68 6.54 -6.33 5.39
CA GLY A 68 6.37 -7.30 6.46
C GLY A 68 7.69 -7.82 7.02
N ARG A 69 8.68 -8.11 6.15
CA ARG A 69 10.02 -8.56 6.55
C ARG A 69 10.77 -7.47 7.32
N ILE A 70 10.76 -6.24 6.83
CA ILE A 70 11.42 -5.10 7.49
C ILE A 70 10.78 -4.85 8.87
N TYR A 71 9.45 -4.84 8.93
CA TYR A 71 8.74 -4.73 10.20
C TYR A 71 9.12 -5.82 11.20
N LYS A 72 9.23 -7.07 10.74
CA LYS A 72 9.59 -8.20 11.61
C LYS A 72 11.03 -8.14 12.09
N ALA A 73 11.95 -7.62 11.29
CA ALA A 73 13.35 -7.49 11.65
C ALA A 73 13.60 -6.28 12.57
N ASP A 74 13.06 -5.12 12.21
CA ASP A 74 13.51 -3.82 12.72
C ASP A 74 12.38 -3.01 13.39
N GLY A 75 11.16 -3.55 13.42
CA GLY A 75 10.01 -2.95 14.09
C GLY A 75 9.17 -2.01 13.23
N LEU A 76 8.14 -1.41 13.85
CA LEU A 76 7.12 -0.62 13.15
C LEU A 76 7.69 0.60 12.43
N GLN A 77 8.59 1.34 13.08
CA GLN A 77 9.16 2.56 12.50
C GLN A 77 9.96 2.25 11.24
N ALA A 78 10.74 1.16 11.20
CA ALA A 78 11.49 0.78 10.01
C ALA A 78 10.56 0.45 8.82
N GLY A 79 9.40 -0.18 9.09
CA GLY A 79 8.37 -0.37 8.07
C GLY A 79 7.81 0.94 7.54
N PHE A 80 7.57 1.93 8.41
CA PHE A 80 7.12 3.27 8.01
C PHE A 80 8.17 4.01 7.19
N ASP A 81 9.43 3.99 7.63
CA ASP A 81 10.54 4.65 6.93
C ASP A 81 10.73 4.08 5.51
N TRP A 82 10.56 2.75 5.36
CA TRP A 82 10.59 2.13 4.05
C TRP A 82 9.43 2.61 3.16
N ILE A 83 8.21 2.70 3.69
CA ILE A 83 7.03 3.21 2.95
C ILE A 83 7.24 4.67 2.54
N GLU A 84 7.75 5.51 3.44
CA GLU A 84 8.08 6.92 3.19
C GLU A 84 9.12 7.10 2.11
N THR A 85 10.12 6.23 2.08
CA THR A 85 11.21 6.29 1.09
C THR A 85 10.78 5.75 -0.27
N ASN A 86 10.00 4.66 -0.29
CA ASN A 86 9.78 3.87 -1.51
C ASN A 86 8.42 4.07 -2.16
N LEU A 87 7.36 4.33 -1.40
CA LEU A 87 5.98 4.40 -1.91
C LEU A 87 5.41 5.82 -1.88
N LEU A 88 5.62 6.55 -0.78
CA LEU A 88 5.00 7.87 -0.60
C LEU A 88 5.32 8.87 -1.73
N PRO A 89 6.56 9.02 -2.23
CA PRO A 89 6.86 9.98 -3.29
C PRO A 89 6.13 9.64 -4.60
N ILE A 90 6.00 8.34 -4.89
CA ILE A 90 5.27 7.82 -6.06
C ILE A 90 3.78 8.14 -5.91
N PHE A 91 3.23 7.88 -4.72
CA PHE A 91 1.82 8.15 -4.43
C PHE A 91 1.47 9.63 -4.57
N ILE A 92 2.27 10.53 -3.99
CA ILE A 92 2.06 11.98 -4.08
C ILE A 92 2.02 12.44 -5.54
N MET A 93 2.92 11.91 -6.38
CA MET A 93 2.94 12.23 -7.82
C MET A 93 1.65 11.77 -8.53
N GLN A 94 1.21 10.54 -8.27
CA GLN A 94 -0.01 10.01 -8.87
C GLN A 94 -1.26 10.73 -8.38
N GLU A 95 -1.32 11.06 -7.09
CA GLU A 95 -2.46 11.73 -6.48
C GLU A 95 -2.61 13.16 -7.05
N LYS A 96 -1.51 13.89 -7.24
CA LYS A 96 -1.54 15.19 -7.96
C LYS A 96 -2.17 15.07 -9.35
N ASN A 97 -1.83 14.01 -10.09
CA ASN A 97 -2.39 13.78 -11.42
C ASN A 97 -3.87 13.35 -11.36
N TYR A 98 -4.25 12.56 -10.35
CA TYR A 98 -5.64 12.18 -10.09
C TYR A 98 -6.49 13.42 -9.81
N GLN A 99 -6.06 14.30 -8.89
CA GLN A 99 -6.80 15.51 -8.53
C GLN A 99 -6.96 16.46 -9.73
N LYS A 100 -5.92 16.63 -10.57
CA LYS A 100 -6.03 17.40 -11.82
C LYS A 100 -7.07 16.83 -12.78
N LYS A 101 -7.12 15.50 -12.95
CA LYS A 101 -8.13 14.85 -13.81
C LYS A 101 -9.53 15.04 -13.25
N GLN A 102 -9.70 15.01 -11.93
CA GLN A 102 -11.00 15.20 -11.28
C GLN A 102 -11.49 16.65 -11.40
N SER A 103 -10.62 17.65 -11.25
CA SER A 103 -11.01 19.06 -11.43
C SER A 103 -11.45 19.34 -12.88
N MET A 104 -10.74 18.81 -13.89
CA MET A 104 -11.12 18.96 -15.29
C MET A 104 -12.47 18.30 -15.61
N LYS A 105 -12.76 17.13 -15.03
CA LYS A 105 -14.05 16.45 -15.21
C LYS A 105 -15.21 17.24 -14.61
N ARG A 106 -15.00 17.90 -13.46
CA ARG A 106 -16.00 18.75 -12.82
C ARG A 106 -16.28 20.02 -13.63
N GLY A 107 -15.24 20.65 -14.19
CA GLY A 107 -15.37 21.84 -15.03
C GLY A 107 -16.01 21.61 -16.41
N ARG A 108 -16.07 20.37 -16.92
CA ARG A 108 -16.80 20.03 -18.16
C ARG A 108 -18.26 19.65 -17.94
N LYS A 109 -18.69 19.47 -16.68
CA LYS A 109 -20.06 19.11 -16.31
C LYS A 109 -20.87 20.29 -15.74
N GLY A 110 -20.27 21.47 -15.64
CA GLY A 110 -20.95 22.74 -15.36
C GLY A 110 -20.98 23.58 -16.62
#